data_AF-A0A090LPR8-F1
#
_entry.id   AF-A0A090LPR8-F1
#
_cell.length_a   1.000
_cell.length_b   1.000
_cell.length_c   1.000
_cell.angle_alpha   90.00
_cell.angle_beta   90.00
_cell.angle_gamma   90.00
#
_symmetry.space_group_name_H-M   'P 1'
#
loop_
_entity.id
_entity.type
_entity.pdbx_description
1 polymer ?
#
loop_
_entity_poly.entity_id
_entity_poly.type
_entity_poly.pdbx_seq_one_letter_code
_entity_poly.pdbx_strand_id
1 'polypeptide(L)'
;MSSKPTDSPIVSTTTSATITSSTTTSPKCQKKDNKVMVYLDPSVNAANVPNPAIAGSKTGTPCPECANTQYFDPAAADTFAGTDAINTYQCPDAQPLCICDTSKCYKETDKSVSVSLYPYCTTAADCNAYAILSAQQDTMGVGGATGGPVWTPDGTLDANFNFLPVSSGKFMKVSAIGCGTCPVPLDSPSCLPTTLTMA
;
A
#
# COMPACT_ATOMS: atom_id res chain seq x y z
N MET A 1 23.81 87.29 3.39
CA MET A 1 22.59 86.47 3.20
C MET A 1 23.06 85.11 2.73
N SER A 2 22.95 84.10 3.61
CA SER A 2 23.62 82.82 3.50
C SER A 2 22.67 81.73 2.96
N SER A 3 23.26 80.90 2.12
CA SER A 3 22.84 79.74 1.34
C SER A 3 21.66 78.87 1.82
N LYS A 4 20.89 78.35 0.85
CA LYS A 4 20.20 77.05 0.98
C LYS A 4 20.58 76.16 -0.22
N PRO A 5 21.07 74.92 -0.01
CA PRO A 5 21.37 73.99 -1.10
C PRO A 5 20.12 73.21 -1.54
N THR A 6 20.08 72.89 -2.83
CA THR A 6 19.06 72.06 -3.49
C THR A 6 19.45 70.60 -3.40
N ASP A 7 18.56 69.76 -2.86
CA ASP A 7 18.77 68.33 -2.69
C ASP A 7 18.41 67.55 -3.96
N SER A 8 19.14 66.48 -4.25
CA SER A 8 18.98 65.63 -5.46
C SER A 8 18.05 64.44 -5.19
N PRO A 9 17.32 63.92 -6.20
CA PRO A 9 16.42 62.80 -5.99
C PRO A 9 17.17 61.48 -5.82
N ILE A 10 16.81 60.73 -4.78
CA ILE A 10 17.30 59.38 -4.50
C ILE A 10 16.60 58.39 -5.43
N VAL A 11 17.36 57.69 -6.27
CA VAL A 11 16.88 56.60 -7.12
C VAL A 11 16.87 55.31 -6.30
N SER A 12 15.68 54.85 -5.91
CA SER A 12 15.49 53.54 -5.25
C SER A 12 15.56 52.42 -6.29
N THR A 13 16.68 51.70 -6.32
CA THR A 13 16.80 50.41 -7.01
C THR A 13 16.14 49.31 -6.18
N THR A 14 14.98 48.84 -6.64
CA THR A 14 14.30 47.67 -6.07
C THR A 14 14.93 46.40 -6.64
N THR A 15 15.76 45.73 -5.86
CA THR A 15 16.33 44.42 -6.21
C THR A 15 15.25 43.36 -6.01
N SER A 16 14.60 42.91 -7.09
CA SER A 16 13.69 41.76 -7.06
C SER A 16 14.49 40.48 -6.80
N ALA A 17 14.40 39.97 -5.57
CA ALA A 17 14.87 38.64 -5.23
C ALA A 17 14.08 37.62 -6.07
N THR A 18 14.78 36.89 -6.95
CA THR A 18 14.20 35.76 -7.67
C THR A 18 14.04 34.63 -6.66
N ILE A 19 12.79 34.40 -6.22
CA ILE A 19 12.44 33.27 -5.36
C ILE A 19 12.43 32.04 -6.27
N THR A 20 13.53 31.30 -6.30
CA THR A 20 13.56 29.99 -6.94
C THR A 20 12.71 29.04 -6.09
N SER A 21 11.46 28.83 -6.48
CA SER A 21 10.61 27.77 -5.93
C SER A 21 11.22 26.42 -6.31
N SER A 22 12.03 25.85 -5.42
CA SER A 22 12.34 24.43 -5.47
C SER A 22 11.06 23.66 -5.17
N THR A 23 10.49 23.01 -6.19
CA THR A 23 9.49 21.96 -5.98
C THR A 23 10.21 20.80 -5.31
N THR A 24 10.24 20.79 -3.98
CA THR A 24 10.56 19.58 -3.21
C THR A 24 9.42 18.60 -3.44
N THR A 25 9.53 17.79 -4.50
CA THR A 25 8.71 16.59 -4.63
C THR A 25 8.91 15.78 -3.36
N SER A 26 7.85 15.68 -2.56
CA SER A 26 7.81 14.81 -1.38
C SER A 26 8.29 13.41 -1.76
N PRO A 27 9.05 12.73 -0.88
CA PRO A 27 9.64 11.44 -1.19
C PRO A 27 8.54 10.38 -1.28
N LYS A 28 8.07 10.12 -2.50
CA LYS A 28 7.17 8.99 -2.80
C LYS A 28 7.95 7.92 -3.52
N CYS A 29 7.79 6.67 -3.09
CA CYS A 29 8.27 5.52 -3.85
C CYS A 29 7.65 5.53 -5.24
N GLN A 30 8.50 5.53 -6.27
CA GLN A 30 8.03 5.41 -7.64
C GLN A 30 7.76 3.95 -7.95
N LYS A 31 6.67 3.69 -8.68
CA LYS A 31 6.47 2.36 -9.27
C LYS A 31 7.67 2.02 -10.15
N LYS A 32 8.08 0.75 -10.13
CA LYS A 32 9.17 0.22 -10.95
C LYS A 32 8.64 -0.88 -11.85
N ASP A 33 9.10 -0.90 -13.09
CA ASP A 33 8.74 -1.97 -14.02
C ASP A 33 9.18 -3.33 -13.46
N ASN A 34 8.32 -4.33 -13.65
CA ASN A 34 8.48 -5.70 -13.16
C ASN A 34 8.68 -5.80 -11.63
N LYS A 35 8.14 -4.83 -10.86
CA LYS A 35 8.17 -4.86 -9.40
C LYS A 35 6.81 -4.55 -8.82
N VAL A 36 6.36 -5.41 -7.92
CA VAL A 36 5.19 -5.17 -7.09
C VAL A 36 5.61 -4.31 -5.90
N MET A 37 4.95 -3.18 -5.69
CA MET A 37 5.24 -2.27 -4.57
C MET A 37 4.15 -2.40 -3.51
N VAL A 38 4.52 -2.64 -2.25
CA VAL A 38 3.59 -2.77 -1.13
C VAL A 38 4.15 -2.06 0.09
N TYR A 39 3.30 -1.34 0.82
CA TYR A 39 3.59 -0.84 2.16
C TYR A 39 3.25 -1.93 3.19
N LEU A 40 4.24 -2.36 3.96
CA LEU A 40 4.08 -3.35 5.03
C LEU A 40 4.21 -2.67 6.38
N ASP A 41 3.11 -2.32 7.04
CA ASP A 41 3.17 -1.67 8.35
C ASP A 41 3.99 -2.51 9.34
N PRO A 42 4.86 -1.91 10.18
CA PRO A 42 5.65 -2.67 11.15
C PRO A 42 4.81 -3.59 12.05
N SER A 43 3.54 -3.25 12.28
CA SER A 43 2.60 -4.10 13.03
C SER A 43 2.45 -5.51 12.44
N VAL A 44 2.55 -5.71 11.12
CA VAL A 44 2.39 -7.05 10.52
C VAL A 44 3.62 -7.94 10.68
N ASN A 45 4.73 -7.38 11.17
CA ASN A 45 5.97 -8.07 11.46
C ASN A 45 6.34 -7.99 12.95
N ALA A 46 5.43 -7.53 13.82
CA ALA A 46 5.67 -7.48 15.25
C ALA A 46 5.79 -8.89 15.82
N ALA A 47 6.60 -9.07 16.88
CA ALA A 47 6.97 -10.39 17.42
C ALA A 47 5.77 -11.25 17.87
N ASN A 48 4.63 -10.61 18.16
CA ASN A 48 3.39 -11.27 18.59
C ASN A 48 2.40 -11.51 17.45
N VAL A 49 2.76 -11.22 16.19
CA VAL A 49 1.92 -11.45 15.03
C VAL A 49 2.34 -12.76 14.36
N PRO A 50 1.46 -13.78 14.34
CA PRO A 50 1.76 -15.01 13.62
C PRO A 50 1.73 -14.69 12.12
N ASN A 51 2.92 -14.64 11.52
CA ASN A 51 3.10 -14.47 10.08
C ASN A 51 3.74 -15.75 9.52
N PRO A 52 2.97 -16.85 9.45
CA PRO A 52 3.53 -18.13 9.07
C PRO A 52 3.82 -18.12 7.58
N ALA A 53 5.00 -18.61 7.18
CA ALA A 53 5.43 -18.69 5.78
C ALA A 53 4.72 -19.83 5.02
N ILE A 54 3.40 -19.93 5.14
CA ILE A 54 2.58 -21.04 4.62
C ILE A 54 2.46 -20.96 3.10
N ALA A 55 2.22 -19.76 2.58
CA ALA A 55 2.06 -19.50 1.15
C ALA A 55 3.35 -19.07 0.42
N GLY A 56 4.44 -18.88 1.17
CA GLY A 56 5.68 -18.29 0.67
C GLY A 56 6.26 -17.26 1.64
N SER A 57 7.52 -16.90 1.38
CA SER A 57 8.22 -15.83 2.09
C SER A 57 9.20 -15.20 1.12
N LYS A 58 8.83 -14.07 0.53
CA LYS A 58 9.70 -13.29 -0.36
C LYS A 58 10.32 -12.14 0.42
N THR A 59 11.63 -12.01 0.31
CA THR A 59 12.35 -10.83 0.79
C THR A 59 12.14 -9.67 -0.17
N GLY A 60 11.58 -8.57 0.31
CA GLY A 60 11.42 -7.36 -0.48
C GLY A 60 12.69 -6.50 -0.50
N THR A 61 12.84 -5.69 -1.55
CA THR A 61 13.85 -4.63 -1.59
C THR A 61 13.25 -3.35 -1.02
N PRO A 62 13.80 -2.75 0.04
CA PRO A 62 13.28 -1.52 0.61
C PRO A 62 13.27 -0.37 -0.39
N CYS A 63 12.24 0.47 -0.31
CA CYS A 63 12.22 1.75 -0.97
C CYS A 63 12.96 2.81 -0.13
N PRO A 64 13.97 3.51 -0.68
CA PRO A 64 14.74 4.49 0.10
C PRO A 64 13.93 5.75 0.45
N GLU A 65 12.87 6.05 -0.31
CA GLU A 65 12.03 7.24 -0.09
C GLU A 65 10.97 7.05 1.00
N CYS A 66 10.57 5.80 1.28
CA CYS A 66 9.44 5.51 2.15
C CYS A 66 9.72 4.30 3.04
N ALA A 67 9.87 4.56 4.33
CA ALA A 67 10.04 3.51 5.31
C ALA A 67 8.90 2.48 5.18
N ASN A 68 9.25 1.20 5.28
CA ASN A 68 8.33 0.06 5.23
C ASN A 68 7.65 -0.22 3.87
N THR A 69 7.87 0.63 2.85
CA THR A 69 7.52 0.27 1.47
C THR A 69 8.59 -0.61 0.88
N GLN A 70 8.19 -1.71 0.25
CA GLN A 70 9.09 -2.68 -0.33
C GLN A 70 8.68 -3.02 -1.76
N TYR A 71 9.66 -3.37 -2.57
CA TYR A 71 9.49 -3.90 -3.93
C TYR A 71 9.73 -5.40 -3.93
N PHE A 72 8.83 -6.14 -4.57
CA PHE A 72 8.88 -7.60 -4.68
C PHE A 72 8.94 -8.03 -6.14
N ASP A 73 9.69 -9.09 -6.40
CA ASP A 73 9.66 -9.77 -7.70
C ASP A 73 8.32 -10.48 -7.89
N PRO A 74 7.65 -10.27 -9.03
CA PRO A 74 6.39 -10.94 -9.33
C PRO A 74 6.59 -12.45 -9.41
N ALA A 75 5.53 -13.18 -9.14
CA ALA A 75 5.42 -14.57 -9.50
C ALA A 75 5.32 -14.71 -11.03
N ALA A 76 5.75 -15.86 -11.53
CA ALA A 76 5.76 -16.16 -12.97
C ALA A 76 4.38 -16.52 -13.52
N ALA A 77 3.53 -17.12 -12.67
CA ALA A 77 2.17 -17.53 -13.03
C ALA A 77 1.14 -16.49 -12.58
N ASP A 78 0.03 -16.41 -13.30
CA ASP A 78 -1.12 -15.59 -12.93
C ASP A 78 -2.08 -16.31 -11.97
N THR A 79 -1.87 -17.59 -11.71
CA THR A 79 -2.64 -18.39 -10.74
C THR A 79 -1.82 -18.68 -9.49
N PHE A 80 -2.39 -18.40 -8.32
CA PHE A 80 -1.76 -18.76 -7.05
C PHE A 80 -1.86 -20.28 -6.82
N ALA A 81 -0.74 -20.95 -6.57
CA ALA A 81 -0.69 -22.40 -6.38
C ALA A 81 -0.40 -22.80 -4.93
N GLY A 82 -0.61 -21.90 -3.97
CA GLY A 82 -0.20 -22.10 -2.58
C GLY A 82 1.27 -21.74 -2.30
N THR A 83 2.00 -21.24 -3.29
CA THR A 83 3.41 -20.83 -3.18
C THR A 83 3.64 -19.44 -3.78
N ASP A 84 4.86 -18.90 -3.61
CA ASP A 84 5.30 -17.62 -4.16
C ASP A 84 4.55 -16.37 -3.68
N ALA A 85 3.77 -16.47 -2.60
CA ALA A 85 3.30 -15.28 -1.92
C ALA A 85 4.46 -14.48 -1.30
N ILE A 86 4.27 -13.18 -1.13
CA ILE A 86 5.14 -12.30 -0.34
C ILE A 86 5.22 -12.85 1.08
N ASN A 87 4.06 -13.00 1.73
CA ASN A 87 3.89 -13.71 3.00
C ASN A 87 2.38 -13.95 3.26
N THR A 88 2.05 -14.66 4.35
CA THR A 88 0.68 -14.86 4.84
C THR A 88 0.46 -14.11 6.16
N TYR A 89 -0.31 -13.04 6.11
CA TYR A 89 -0.54 -12.17 7.26
C TYR A 89 -1.83 -12.54 7.98
N GLN A 90 -1.74 -12.72 9.29
CA GLN A 90 -2.88 -12.86 10.19
C GLN A 90 -2.63 -12.03 11.43
N CYS A 91 -3.51 -11.07 11.71
CA CYS A 91 -3.33 -10.18 12.84
C CYS A 91 -3.88 -10.79 14.13
N PRO A 92 -3.37 -10.38 15.31
CA PRO A 92 -3.90 -10.85 16.60
C PRO A 92 -5.33 -10.38 16.84
N ASP A 93 -6.12 -11.13 17.62
CA ASP A 93 -7.53 -10.84 17.95
C ASP A 93 -7.81 -9.39 18.40
N ALA A 94 -6.86 -8.74 19.07
CA ALA A 94 -7.02 -7.37 19.58
C ALA A 94 -6.70 -6.28 18.54
N GLN A 95 -6.21 -6.66 17.36
CA GLN A 95 -5.74 -5.76 16.31
C GLN A 95 -6.22 -6.27 14.95
N PRO A 96 -7.37 -5.81 14.44
CA PRO A 96 -7.92 -6.35 13.21
C PRO A 96 -6.97 -6.13 12.02
N LEU A 97 -6.90 -7.09 11.11
CA LEU A 97 -6.25 -6.91 9.81
C LEU A 97 -6.88 -5.73 9.08
N CYS A 98 -6.03 -4.86 8.55
CA CYS A 98 -6.42 -3.84 7.59
C CYS A 98 -5.61 -3.97 6.30
N ILE A 99 -6.32 -4.08 5.19
CA ILE A 99 -5.74 -4.08 3.84
C ILE A 99 -6.29 -2.91 3.05
N CYS A 100 -5.43 -2.25 2.28
CA CYS A 100 -5.81 -1.11 1.49
C CYS A 100 -5.46 -1.32 0.02
N ASP A 101 -6.36 -0.92 -0.86
CA ASP A 101 -6.02 -0.65 -2.26
C ASP A 101 -5.39 0.75 -2.37
N THR A 102 -5.26 1.32 -3.56
CA THR A 102 -4.68 2.66 -3.73
C THR A 102 -5.57 3.81 -3.24
N SER A 103 -6.84 3.55 -2.95
CA SER A 103 -7.89 4.54 -2.69
C SER A 103 -8.63 4.34 -1.37
N LYS A 104 -8.77 3.09 -0.93
CA LYS A 104 -9.64 2.68 0.17
C LYS A 104 -8.97 1.60 1.00
N CYS A 105 -9.35 1.56 2.27
CA CYS A 105 -9.01 0.46 3.16
C CYS A 105 -10.23 -0.39 3.48
N TYR A 106 -9.97 -1.62 3.89
CA TYR A 106 -10.92 -2.62 4.32
C TYR A 106 -10.37 -3.33 5.54
N LYS A 107 -11.25 -3.74 6.44
CA LYS A 107 -10.90 -4.51 7.64
C LYS A 107 -11.45 -5.91 7.56
N GLU A 108 -10.81 -6.86 8.21
CA GLU A 108 -11.40 -8.19 8.35
C GLU A 108 -12.81 -8.13 8.96
N THR A 109 -13.73 -8.93 8.43
CA THR A 109 -15.07 -9.10 8.98
C THR A 109 -15.09 -10.12 10.12
N ASP A 110 -14.06 -10.95 10.22
CA ASP A 110 -13.87 -11.97 11.25
C ASP A 110 -12.38 -12.19 11.52
N LYS A 111 -12.02 -12.49 12.77
CA LYS A 111 -10.63 -12.67 13.22
C LYS A 111 -9.91 -13.90 12.64
N SER A 112 -10.66 -14.83 12.05
CA SER A 112 -10.09 -16.00 11.39
C SER A 112 -9.53 -15.69 9.99
N VAL A 113 -9.79 -14.48 9.48
CA VAL A 113 -9.32 -14.06 8.17
C VAL A 113 -7.81 -13.91 8.19
N SER A 114 -7.15 -14.61 7.28
CA SER A 114 -5.74 -14.38 6.94
C SER A 114 -5.62 -14.04 5.45
N VAL A 115 -4.55 -13.35 5.09
CA VAL A 115 -4.32 -12.91 3.71
C VAL A 115 -2.92 -13.28 3.24
N SER A 116 -2.85 -14.02 2.14
CA SER A 116 -1.60 -14.20 1.41
C SER A 116 -1.49 -13.13 0.33
N LEU A 117 -0.41 -12.35 0.32
CA LEU A 117 -0.20 -11.35 -0.73
C LEU A 117 0.57 -11.97 -1.90
N TYR A 118 -0.10 -12.20 -3.02
CA TYR A 118 0.51 -12.78 -4.21
C TYR A 118 0.99 -11.67 -5.18
N PRO A 119 2.30 -11.53 -5.43
CA PRO A 119 2.80 -10.49 -6.31
C PRO A 119 2.69 -10.94 -7.77
N TYR A 120 1.97 -10.21 -8.62
CA TYR A 120 1.87 -10.55 -10.04
C TYR A 120 1.81 -9.30 -10.93
N CYS A 121 2.38 -9.43 -12.13
CA CYS A 121 2.38 -8.39 -13.15
C CYS A 121 1.60 -8.86 -14.37
N THR A 122 0.51 -8.17 -14.72
CA THR A 122 -0.21 -8.41 -15.98
C THR A 122 0.60 -7.90 -17.19
N THR A 123 1.34 -6.81 -16.96
CA THR A 123 2.35 -6.26 -17.86
C THR A 123 3.51 -5.74 -17.01
N ALA A 124 4.66 -5.46 -17.62
CA ALA A 124 5.82 -4.91 -16.90
C ALA A 124 5.48 -3.65 -16.09
N ALA A 125 4.55 -2.81 -16.54
CA ALA A 125 4.15 -1.58 -15.86
C ALA A 125 2.94 -1.75 -14.90
N ASP A 126 2.18 -2.84 -15.00
CA ASP A 126 1.00 -3.12 -14.17
C ASP A 126 1.25 -4.32 -13.24
N CYS A 127 2.04 -4.04 -12.20
CA CYS A 127 2.41 -4.97 -11.14
C CYS A 127 1.66 -4.64 -9.85
N ASN A 128 0.95 -5.63 -9.29
CA ASN A 128 0.17 -5.46 -8.06
C ASN A 128 0.37 -6.66 -7.14
N ALA A 129 0.17 -6.44 -5.84
CA ALA A 129 -0.06 -7.54 -4.90
C ALA A 129 -1.55 -7.85 -4.90
N TYR A 130 -1.91 -9.13 -5.00
CA TYR A 130 -3.29 -9.59 -4.94
C TYR A 130 -3.54 -10.30 -3.62
N ALA A 131 -4.63 -9.95 -2.94
CA ALA A 131 -5.03 -10.59 -1.69
C ALA A 131 -5.68 -11.95 -2.00
N ILE A 132 -5.05 -13.02 -1.53
CA ILE A 132 -5.68 -14.34 -1.43
C ILE A 132 -6.20 -14.49 0.00
N LEU A 133 -7.51 -14.35 0.17
CA LEU A 133 -8.17 -14.43 1.48
C LEU A 133 -8.40 -15.88 1.86
N SER A 134 -8.06 -16.24 3.09
CA SER A 134 -8.42 -17.51 3.71
C SER A 134 -9.26 -17.21 4.95
N ALA A 135 -10.47 -17.75 5.00
CA ALA A 135 -11.43 -17.55 6.08
C ALA A 135 -12.16 -18.86 6.41
N GLN A 136 -12.86 -18.91 7.54
CA GLN A 136 -13.67 -20.10 7.91
C GLN A 136 -14.93 -20.27 7.05
N GLN A 137 -15.45 -19.20 6.48
CA GLN A 137 -16.64 -19.20 5.62
C GLN A 137 -16.41 -18.28 4.42
N ASP A 138 -16.95 -18.63 3.26
CA ASP A 138 -16.80 -17.84 2.03
C ASP A 138 -17.54 -16.50 2.06
N THR A 139 -18.38 -16.29 3.07
CA THR A 139 -19.06 -15.01 3.35
C THR A 139 -18.23 -14.08 4.25
N MET A 140 -17.14 -14.58 4.84
CA MET A 140 -16.19 -13.79 5.61
C MET A 140 -15.06 -13.31 4.69
N GLY A 141 -14.44 -12.18 5.02
CA GLY A 141 -13.32 -11.65 4.26
C GLY A 141 -12.96 -10.28 4.78
N VAL A 142 -12.87 -9.29 3.89
CA VAL A 142 -12.67 -7.90 4.29
C VAL A 142 -13.84 -7.01 3.89
N GLY A 143 -14.21 -6.12 4.80
CA GLY A 143 -15.34 -5.22 4.69
C GLY A 143 -14.95 -3.74 4.79
N GLY A 144 -15.81 -2.89 4.25
CA GLY A 144 -15.70 -1.44 4.35
C GLY A 144 -16.15 -0.88 5.70
N ALA A 145 -16.48 0.41 5.75
CA ALA A 145 -16.87 1.11 6.97
C ALA A 145 -18.13 0.53 7.65
N THR A 146 -19.01 -0.09 6.87
CA THR A 146 -20.26 -0.70 7.36
C THR A 146 -20.05 -2.08 7.99
N GLY A 147 -18.84 -2.65 7.90
CA GLY A 147 -18.50 -3.98 8.45
C GLY A 147 -19.01 -5.17 7.63
N GLY A 148 -19.79 -4.94 6.56
CA GLY A 148 -20.21 -5.99 5.64
C GLY A 148 -19.07 -6.44 4.72
N PRO A 149 -19.02 -7.73 4.34
CA PRO A 149 -17.97 -8.25 3.46
C PRO A 149 -18.07 -7.60 2.07
N VAL A 150 -16.93 -7.07 1.60
CA VAL A 150 -16.78 -6.49 0.26
C VAL A 150 -15.97 -7.43 -0.64
N TRP A 151 -14.90 -8.00 -0.09
CA TRP A 151 -14.09 -9.02 -0.74
C TRP A 151 -14.07 -10.27 0.12
N THR A 152 -14.39 -11.41 -0.47
CA THR A 152 -14.40 -12.70 0.21
C THR A 152 -13.68 -13.76 -0.64
N PRO A 153 -13.41 -14.96 -0.08
CA PRO A 153 -12.91 -16.10 -0.85
C PRO A 153 -13.89 -16.63 -1.90
N ASP A 154 -15.17 -16.24 -1.85
CA ASP A 154 -16.20 -16.72 -2.77
C ASP A 154 -15.83 -16.45 -4.24
N GLY A 155 -15.97 -17.49 -5.06
CA GLY A 155 -15.67 -17.42 -6.49
C GLY A 155 -14.20 -17.15 -6.83
N THR A 156 -13.27 -17.38 -5.91
CA THR A 156 -11.80 -17.33 -6.18
C THR A 156 -11.24 -18.67 -6.65
N LEU A 157 -12.00 -19.76 -6.49
CA LEU A 157 -11.64 -21.11 -6.93
C LEU A 157 -12.54 -21.56 -8.09
N ASP A 158 -12.00 -22.41 -8.97
CA ASP A 158 -12.77 -23.15 -9.96
C ASP A 158 -13.45 -24.39 -9.36
N ALA A 159 -14.22 -25.13 -10.18
CA ALA A 159 -14.92 -26.35 -9.75
C ALA A 159 -13.97 -27.50 -9.31
N ASN A 160 -12.68 -27.38 -9.59
CA ASN A 160 -11.65 -28.35 -9.20
C ASN A 160 -10.82 -27.87 -7.99
N PHE A 161 -11.26 -26.80 -7.31
CA PHE A 161 -10.56 -26.16 -6.19
C PHE A 161 -9.19 -25.57 -6.55
N ASN A 162 -8.97 -25.22 -7.83
CA ASN A 162 -7.80 -24.44 -8.22
C ASN A 162 -8.11 -22.95 -8.16
N PHE A 163 -7.15 -22.13 -7.75
CA PHE A 163 -7.32 -20.68 -7.79
C PHE A 163 -7.48 -20.21 -9.24
N LEU A 164 -8.47 -19.34 -9.44
CA LEU A 164 -8.63 -18.59 -10.68
C LEU A 164 -7.44 -17.62 -10.84
N PRO A 165 -7.18 -17.16 -12.08
CA PRO A 165 -6.17 -16.11 -12.30
C PRO A 165 -6.40 -14.90 -11.41
N VAL A 166 -5.34 -14.38 -10.77
CA VAL A 166 -5.44 -13.22 -9.88
C VAL A 166 -5.88 -11.94 -10.59
N SER A 167 -5.72 -11.92 -11.92
CA SER A 167 -6.19 -10.88 -12.83
C SER A 167 -7.70 -10.94 -13.15
N SER A 168 -8.42 -11.97 -12.69
CA SER A 168 -9.86 -12.19 -12.98
C SER A 168 -10.81 -11.13 -12.42
N GLY A 169 -10.31 -10.21 -11.59
CA GLY A 169 -11.13 -9.23 -10.87
C GLY A 169 -11.82 -9.78 -9.62
N LYS A 170 -11.57 -11.04 -9.26
CA LYS A 170 -12.05 -11.67 -8.01
C LYS A 170 -11.14 -11.42 -6.82
N PHE A 171 -9.91 -10.99 -7.06
CA PHE A 171 -8.91 -10.73 -6.04
C PHE A 171 -8.68 -9.23 -5.88
N MET A 172 -8.62 -8.77 -4.64
CA MET A 172 -8.35 -7.37 -4.33
C MET A 172 -6.88 -7.05 -4.62
N LYS A 173 -6.63 -5.91 -5.30
CA LYS A 173 -5.29 -5.32 -5.42
C LYS A 173 -4.93 -4.63 -4.10
N VAL A 174 -3.81 -4.99 -3.52
CA VAL A 174 -3.31 -4.47 -2.23
C VAL A 174 -2.13 -3.54 -2.48
N SER A 175 -2.24 -2.33 -1.93
CA SER A 175 -1.19 -1.33 -1.88
C SER A 175 -0.52 -1.30 -0.49
N ALA A 176 -1.27 -1.59 0.56
CA ALA A 176 -0.79 -1.52 1.93
C ALA A 176 -1.49 -2.53 2.84
N ILE A 177 -0.78 -3.01 3.87
CA ILE A 177 -1.29 -3.94 4.88
C ILE A 177 -0.79 -3.57 6.28
N GLY A 178 -1.65 -3.75 7.29
CA GLY A 178 -1.40 -3.41 8.69
C GLY A 178 -2.26 -4.21 9.67
N CYS A 179 -1.88 -4.23 10.94
CA CYS A 179 -2.71 -4.73 12.05
C CYS A 179 -3.18 -3.57 12.94
N GLY A 180 -4.44 -3.58 13.33
CA GLY A 180 -5.05 -2.62 14.26
C GLY A 180 -5.47 -1.31 13.59
N THR A 181 -4.49 -0.54 13.08
CA THR A 181 -4.75 0.72 12.36
C THR A 181 -4.46 0.53 10.88
N CYS A 182 -5.31 1.12 10.04
CA CYS A 182 -5.11 1.04 8.60
C CYS A 182 -3.85 1.82 8.17
N PRO A 183 -3.00 1.22 7.33
CA PRO A 183 -1.71 1.76 6.94
C PRO A 183 -1.81 2.95 5.97
N VAL A 184 -0.65 3.53 5.67
CA VAL A 184 -0.50 4.66 4.74
C VAL A 184 -0.78 4.23 3.29
N PRO A 185 -1.49 5.05 2.49
CA PRO A 185 -1.56 4.84 1.04
C PRO A 185 -0.18 5.01 0.39
N LEU A 186 0.11 4.18 -0.63
CA LEU A 186 1.35 4.24 -1.42
C LEU A 186 1.55 5.54 -2.20
N ASP A 187 0.48 6.25 -2.51
CA ASP A 187 0.54 7.55 -3.19
C ASP A 187 0.61 8.72 -2.20
N SER A 188 0.71 8.46 -0.89
CA SER A 188 0.84 9.51 0.12
C SER A 188 2.17 10.24 0.00
N PRO A 189 2.19 11.58 -0.02
CA PRO A 189 3.43 12.35 -0.04
C PRO A 189 4.23 12.21 1.26
N SER A 190 3.59 11.84 2.36
CA SER A 190 4.23 11.87 3.67
C SER A 190 4.91 10.57 4.07
N CYS A 191 4.72 9.44 3.38
CA CYS A 191 5.20 8.11 3.84
C CYS A 191 4.81 7.72 5.28
N LEU A 192 3.96 8.54 5.87
CA LEU A 192 3.45 8.50 7.22
C LEU A 192 1.94 8.31 7.11
N PRO A 193 1.31 7.55 8.02
CA PRO A 193 -0.12 7.25 7.98
C PRO A 193 -0.94 8.52 7.77
N THR A 194 -1.49 8.65 6.57
CA THR A 194 -2.61 9.52 6.29
C THR A 194 -3.86 8.66 6.46
N THR A 195 -4.83 9.16 7.20
CA THR A 195 -6.10 8.45 7.39
C THR A 195 -6.76 8.26 6.03
N LEU A 196 -6.71 7.04 5.51
CA LEU A 196 -7.54 6.65 4.37
C LEU A 196 -8.98 6.51 4.82
N THR A 197 -9.90 6.87 3.92
CA THR A 197 -11.32 6.65 4.17
C THR A 197 -11.58 5.15 4.07
N MET A 198 -12.23 4.61 5.11
CA MET A 198 -12.75 3.24 5.07
C MET A 198 -13.80 3.16 3.95
N ALA A 199 -13.74 2.05 3.20
CA ALA A 199 -14.51 1.87 1.98
C ALA A 199 -16.03 1.98 2.15
#